data_AF-A0A6A7MV90-F1
#
_entry.id   AF-A0A6A7MV90-F1
#
_cell.length_a   1.000
_cell.length_b   1.000
_cell.length_c   1.000
_cell.angle_alpha   90.00
_cell.angle_beta   90.00
_cell.angle_gamma   90.00
#
_symmetry.space_group_name_H-M   'P 1'
#
loop_
_entity.id
_entity.type
_entity.pdbx_description
1 polymer ?
#
loop_
_entity_poly.entity_id
_entity_poly.type
_entity_poly.pdbx_seq_one_letter_code
_entity_poly.pdbx_strand_id
1 'polypeptide(L)' 'MPRGASPKREREYQELEQKFEKEGRYPGREEEVAARIVNKQRAEAGETKDSKPAPPRGGTGHRRANTTRATRRSKPS' A
#
# COMPACT_ATOMS: atom_id res chain seq x y z
N MET A 1 8.46 -4.97 -12.42
CA MET A 1 7.50 -3.85 -12.23
C MET A 1 6.05 -4.30 -12.32
N PRO A 2 5.11 -3.67 -11.57
CA PRO A 2 3.68 -3.94 -11.70
C PRO A 2 3.15 -3.46 -13.05
N ARG A 3 2.32 -4.29 -13.70
CA ARG A 3 1.75 -4.00 -15.03
C ARG A 3 0.86 -2.75 -14.98
N GLY A 4 0.99 -1.89 -15.99
CA GLY A 4 0.22 -0.64 -16.10
C GLY A 4 0.94 0.62 -15.59
N ALA A 5 2.27 0.57 -15.40
CA ALA A 5 3.08 1.76 -15.22
C ALA A 5 3.28 2.48 -16.56
N SER A 6 3.42 3.81 -16.56
CA SER A 6 3.74 4.55 -17.79
C SER A 6 5.18 4.22 -18.25
N PRO A 7 5.52 4.33 -19.55
CA PRO A 7 6.86 4.05 -20.05
C PRO A 7 7.97 4.83 -19.32
N LYS A 8 7.64 6.00 -18.77
CA LYS A 8 8.55 6.81 -17.94
C LYS A 8 8.90 6.09 -16.63
N ARG A 9 7.90 5.54 -15.95
CA ARG A 9 8.06 4.83 -14.67
C ARG A 9 8.85 3.53 -14.81
N GLU A 10 8.71 2.86 -15.96
CA GLU A 10 9.48 1.66 -16.29
C GLU A 10 10.98 1.96 -16.43
N ARG A 11 11.33 3.09 -17.06
CA ARG A 11 12.73 3.54 -17.15
C ARG A 11 13.29 3.94 -15.79
N GLU A 12 12.54 4.72 -15.02
CA GLU A 12 12.95 5.13 -13.66
C GLU A 12 13.25 3.93 -12.76
N TYR A 13 12.45 2.87 -12.85
CA TYR A 13 12.70 1.64 -12.10
C TYR A 13 14.01 0.96 -12.50
N GLN A 14 14.22 0.76 -13.80
CA GLN A 14 15.44 0.11 -14.31
C GLN A 14 16.68 0.92 -13.94
N GLU A 15 16.61 2.25 -14.01
CA GLU A 15 17.71 3.13 -13.60
C GLU A 15 18.02 3.01 -12.10
N LEU A 16 17.00 2.96 -11.26
CA LEU A 16 17.16 2.82 -9.81
C LEU A 16 17.70 1.44 -9.41
N GLU A 17 17.15 0.38 -10.00
CA GLU A 17 17.61 -1.00 -9.81
C GLU A 17 19.09 -1.13 -10.17
N GLN A 18 19.46 -0.72 -11.39
CA GLN A 18 20.84 -0.74 -11.87
C GLN A 18 21.78 0.11 -11.02
N LYS A 19 21.30 1.24 -10.51
CA LYS A 19 22.08 2.09 -9.61
C LYS A 19 22.32 1.39 -8.26
N PHE A 20 21.30 0.77 -7.68
CA PHE A 20 21.43 0.06 -6.40
C PHE A 20 22.29 -1.19 -6.50
N GLU A 21 22.22 -1.90 -7.62
CA GLU A 21 23.08 -3.05 -7.90
C GLU A 21 24.56 -2.61 -8.00
N LYS A 22 24.83 -1.53 -8.75
CA LYS A 22 26.20 -0.97 -8.87
C LYS A 22 26.73 -0.41 -7.55
N GLU A 23 25.89 0.26 -6.77
CA GLU A 23 26.27 0.80 -5.46
C GLU A 23 26.36 -0.29 -4.37
N GLY A 24 25.81 -1.49 -4.61
CA GLY A 24 25.73 -2.56 -3.62
C GLY A 24 24.97 -2.16 -2.35
N ARG A 25 24.07 -1.17 -2.46
CA ARG A 25 23.45 -0.52 -1.29
C ARG A 25 22.39 -1.37 -0.61
N TYR A 26 21.74 -2.26 -1.38
CA TYR A 26 20.62 -3.08 -0.92
C TYR A 26 20.72 -4.53 -1.41
N PRO A 27 21.78 -5.28 -1.02
CA PRO A 27 22.04 -6.63 -1.53
C PRO A 27 20.82 -7.55 -1.42
N GLY A 28 20.31 -8.01 -2.56
CA GLY A 28 19.17 -8.92 -2.67
C GLY A 28 17.79 -8.28 -2.46
N ARG A 29 17.71 -6.94 -2.42
CA ARG A 29 16.45 -6.17 -2.30
C ARG A 29 16.38 -4.98 -3.24
N GLU A 30 17.30 -4.86 -4.19
CA GLU A 30 17.43 -3.77 -5.14
C GLU A 30 16.12 -3.57 -5.92
N GLU A 31 15.59 -4.65 -6.47
CA GLU A 31 14.32 -4.70 -7.18
C GLU A 31 13.14 -4.24 -6.31
N GLU A 32 13.04 -4.75 -5.08
CA GLU A 32 11.95 -4.40 -4.16
C GLU A 32 11.98 -2.91 -3.81
N VAL A 33 13.17 -2.38 -3.52
CA VAL A 33 13.37 -0.98 -3.14
C VAL A 33 13.09 -0.07 -4.33
N ALA A 34 13.60 -0.39 -5.51
CA ALA A 34 13.33 0.36 -6.74
C ALA A 34 11.82 0.40 -7.04
N ALA A 35 11.13 -0.75 -6.93
CA ALA A 35 9.68 -0.81 -7.12
C ALA A 35 8.93 0.04 -6.08
N ARG A 36 9.37 0.02 -4.82
CA ARG A 36 8.76 0.82 -3.73
C ARG A 36 8.88 2.32 -3.99
N ILE A 37 10.04 2.77 -4.45
CA ILE A 37 10.29 4.18 -4.77
C ILE A 37 9.37 4.63 -5.91
N VAL A 38 9.33 3.88 -7.01
CA VAL A 38 8.49 4.26 -8.15
C VAL A 38 7.01 4.20 -7.80
N ASN A 39 6.55 3.20 -7.05
CA ASN A 39 5.17 3.13 -6.58
C ASN A 39 4.79 4.32 -5.68
N LYS A 40 5.71 4.76 -4.80
CA LYS A 40 5.52 5.97 -3.99
C LYS A 40 5.37 7.21 -4.87
N GLN A 41 6.25 7.39 -5.87
CA GLN A 41 6.16 8.53 -6.80
C GLN A 41 4.88 8.50 -7.64
N ARG A 42 4.41 7.32 -8.05
CA ARG A 42 3.13 7.17 -8.75
C ARG A 42 1.95 7.56 -7.87
N ALA A 43 1.99 7.18 -6.59
CA ALA A 43 0.96 7.56 -5.62
C ALA A 43 0.95 9.08 -5.37
N GLU A 44 2.12 9.69 -5.21
CA GLU A 44 2.28 11.15 -5.06
C GLU A 44 1.82 11.91 -6.31
N ALA A 45 2.07 11.36 -7.50
CA ALA A 45 1.65 11.94 -8.77
C ALA A 45 0.17 11.66 -9.12
N GLY A 46 -0.56 10.88 -8.31
CA GLY A 46 -1.95 10.50 -8.59
C GLY A 46 -2.10 9.52 -9.78
N GLU A 47 -1.02 8.87 -10.21
CA GLU A 47 -1.00 7.89 -11.31
C GLU A 47 -1.50 6.49 -10.87
N THR A 48 -1.83 6.31 -9.59
CA THR A 48 -2.44 5.09 -9.05
C THR A 48 -3.95 5.27 -8.92
N LYS A 49 -4.72 4.49 -9.68
CA LYS A 49 -6.16 4.32 -9.44
C LYS A 49 -6.35 3.52 -8.16
N ASP A 50 -7.15 4.06 -7.25
CA ASP A 50 -7.74 3.34 -6.12
C ASP A 50 -6.76 2.75 -5.10
N SER A 51 -6.26 3.60 -4.21
CA SER A 51 -6.14 3.19 -2.82
C SER A 51 -6.65 4.33 -1.99
N LYS A 52 -7.88 4.19 -1.47
CA LYS A 52 -8.42 5.08 -0.45
C LYS A 52 -7.30 5.36 0.56
N PRO A 53 -6.99 6.62 0.89
CA PRO A 53 -5.97 6.89 1.90
C PRO A 53 -6.30 6.04 3.11
N ALA A 54 -5.35 5.20 3.54
CA ALA A 54 -5.53 4.47 4.78
C ALA A 54 -5.92 5.50 5.85
N PRO A 55 -7.05 5.32 6.57
CA PRO A 55 -7.48 6.30 7.54
C PRO A 55 -6.29 6.60 8.46
N PRO A 56 -6.04 7.88 8.80
CA PRO A 56 -4.91 8.24 9.64
C PRO A 56 -4.95 7.32 10.85
N ARG A 57 -3.83 6.64 11.13
CA ARG A 57 -3.69 5.77 12.31
C ARG A 57 -3.65 6.65 13.56
N GLY A 58 -4.76 7.32 13.85
CA GLY A 58 -5.07 7.94 15.11
C GLY A 58 -5.44 6.82 16.06
N GLY A 59 -4.50 6.49 16.94
CA GLY A 59 -4.80 5.70 18.12
C GLY A 59 -5.91 6.38 18.94
N THR A 60 -6.77 5.59 19.54
CA THR A 60 -7.08 5.57 20.99
C THR A 60 -8.16 4.51 21.23
N GLY A 61 -7.90 3.61 22.18
CA GLY A 61 -8.88 3.13 23.15
C GLY A 61 -10.11 2.35 22.68
N HIS A 62 -10.12 1.07 23.05
CA HIS A 62 -11.31 0.34 23.52
C HIS A 62 -12.66 0.58 22.81
N ARG A 63 -13.00 -0.25 21.82
CA ARG A 63 -14.39 -0.71 21.66
C ARG A 63 -14.44 -2.19 21.29
N ARG A 64 -14.04 -3.04 22.24
CA ARG A 64 -14.67 -4.36 22.35
C ARG A 64 -16.01 -4.16 23.04
N ALA A 65 -17.04 -3.79 22.28
CA ALA A 65 -18.41 -3.92 22.75
C ALA A 65 -18.84 -5.38 22.58
N ASN A 66 -18.52 -6.19 23.59
CA ASN A 66 -19.28 -7.39 23.89
C ASN A 66 -20.69 -6.95 24.27
N THR A 67 -21.62 -6.93 23.31
CA THR A 67 -23.05 -6.96 23.62
C THR A 67 -23.64 -8.21 22.99
N THR A 68 -23.44 -9.31 23.69
CA THR A 68 -24.45 -10.35 23.74
C THR A 68 -25.71 -9.73 24.38
N ARG A 69 -26.89 -10.02 23.81
CA ARG A 69 -28.26 -9.84 24.35
C ARG A 69 -29.13 -8.80 23.62
N ALA A 70 -30.38 -9.20 23.37
CA ALA A 70 -31.47 -8.50 22.68
C ALA A 70 -31.36 -8.55 21.14
N THR A 71 -31.87 -9.58 20.46
CA THR A 71 -33.25 -9.56 19.94
C THR A 71 -33.67 -10.97 19.51
N ARG A 72 -34.14 -11.79 20.45
CA ARG A 72 -34.91 -13.01 20.15
C ARG A 72 -36.12 -13.07 21.07
N ARG A 73 -37.02 -12.09 20.98
CA ARG A 73 -38.37 -12.21 21.54
C ARG A 73 -39.35 -11.22 20.90
N SER A 74 -39.90 -11.62 19.75
CA SER A 74 -41.24 -11.24 19.30
C SER A 74 -41.55 -11.93 17.97
N LYS A 75 -42.12 -13.13 18.04
CA LYS A 75 -42.96 -13.69 16.97
C LYS A 75 -44.40 -13.61 17.46
N PRO A 76 -45.34 -12.96 16.76
CA PRO A 76 -46.75 -13.17 17.01
C PRO A 76 -47.26 -14.39 16.24
N SER A 77 -48.30 -15.00 16.81
CA SER A 77 -49.05 -16.18 16.36
C SER A 77 -49.80 -16.00 15.05
#